data_AF-A0A0N4ZRU8-F1
#
_entry.id   AF-A0A0N4ZRU8-F1
#
_cell.length_a   1.000
_cell.length_b   1.000
_cell.length_c   1.000
_cell.angle_alpha   90.00
_cell.angle_beta   90.00
_cell.angle_gamma   90.00
#
_symmetry.space_group_name_H-M   'P 1'
#
loop_
_entity.id
_entity.type
_entity.pdbx_description
1 polymer ?
#
loop_
_entity_poly.entity_id
_entity_poly.type
_entity_poly.pdbx_seq_one_letter_code
_entity_poly.pdbx_strand_id
1 'polypeptide(L)' 'MNEYKESLNRIDANKRKRVFDCLRNYHTSEKFSYKDLIENVSTIVLPNEPLIVVGMSLYAKNDDKEKILEECVKKEILEK' A
#
# COMPACT_ATOMS: atom_id res chain seq x y z
N MET A 1 13.09 2.22 7.78
CA MET A 1 11.72 2.38 8.32
C MET A 1 11.26 3.84 8.39
N ASN A 2 12.12 4.84 8.14
CA ASN A 2 11.74 6.26 8.15
C ASN A 2 11.00 6.70 6.88
N GLU A 3 11.41 6.23 5.71
CA GLU A 3 10.91 6.78 4.44
C GLU A 3 9.41 6.52 4.21
N TYR A 4 8.87 5.36 4.60
CA TYR A 4 7.43 5.10 4.51
C TYR A 4 6.60 6.06 5.38
N LYS A 5 7.06 6.32 6.61
CA LYS A 5 6.40 7.27 7.52
C LYS A 5 6.49 8.70 6.96
N GLU A 6 7.63 9.05 6.36
CA GLU A 6 7.81 10.34 5.70
C GLU A 6 6.88 10.50 4.50
N SER A 7 6.77 9.49 3.62
CA SER A 7 5.80 9.50 2.51
C SER A 7 4.35 9.62 2.99
N LEU A 8 3.97 8.88 4.05
CA LEU A 8 2.64 9.06 4.67
C LEU A 8 2.42 10.49 5.18
N ASN A 9 3.47 11.15 5.67
CA ASN A 9 3.38 12.53 6.14
C ASN A 9 3.29 13.56 5.00
N ARG A 10 3.77 13.24 3.80
CA ARG A 10 3.69 14.10 2.60
C ARG A 10 2.28 14.15 2.00
N ILE A 11 1.48 13.10 2.18
CA ILE A 11 0.07 13.10 1.75
C ILE A 11 -0.84 13.79 2.76
N ASP A 12 -1.93 14.37 2.27
CA ASP A 12 -2.94 15.00 3.10
C ASP A 12 -3.56 14.01 4.11
N ALA A 13 -4.08 14.56 5.21
CA ALA A 13 -4.61 13.76 6.32
C ALA A 13 -5.77 12.85 5.89
N ASN A 14 -6.57 13.26 4.91
CA ASN A 14 -7.70 12.46 4.42
C ASN A 14 -7.22 11.25 3.62
N LYS A 15 -6.26 11.44 2.70
CA LYS A 15 -5.62 10.33 1.97
C LYS A 15 -4.94 9.38 2.93
N ARG A 16 -4.20 9.90 3.92
CA ARG A 16 -3.52 9.10 4.93
C ARG A 16 -4.49 8.24 5.73
N LYS A 17 -5.60 8.83 6.18
CA LYS A 17 -6.68 8.11 6.85
C LYS A 17 -7.23 6.97 5.97
N ARG A 18 -7.48 7.25 4.69
CA ARG A 18 -7.97 6.23 3.74
C ARG A 18 -6.97 5.09 3.55
N VAL A 19 -5.66 5.37 3.48
CA VAL A 19 -4.63 4.31 3.41
C VAL A 19 -4.69 3.41 4.65
N PHE A 20 -4.82 4.00 5.85
CA PHE A 20 -4.98 3.21 7.08
C PHE A 20 -6.29 2.42 7.11
N ASP A 21 -7.39 2.98 6.61
CA ASP A 21 -8.67 2.26 6.50
C ASP A 21 -8.54 1.06 5.55
N CYS A 22 -7.83 1.19 4.42
CA CYS A 22 -7.53 0.08 3.51
C CYS A 22 -6.71 -1.02 4.20
N LEU A 23 -5.65 -0.64 4.92
CA LEU A 23 -4.82 -1.59 5.69
C LEU A 23 -5.62 -2.30 6.77
N ARG A 24 -6.48 -1.58 7.50
CA ARG A 24 -7.36 -2.19 8.49
C ARG A 24 -8.31 -3.19 7.83
N ASN A 25 -8.98 -2.80 6.74
CA ASN A 25 -9.93 -3.67 6.04
C ASN A 25 -9.27 -4.96 5.53
N TYR A 26 -8.05 -4.88 5.02
CA TYR A 26 -7.25 -6.04 4.61
C TYR A 26 -6.97 -7.03 5.76
N HIS A 27 -6.75 -6.52 6.97
CA HIS A 27 -6.52 -7.36 8.15
C HIS A 27 -7.79 -7.92 8.76
N THR A 28 -8.89 -7.17 8.72
CA THR A 28 -10.13 -7.54 9.42
C THR A 28 -11.16 -8.26 8.56
N SER A 29 -11.06 -8.16 7.24
CA SER A 29 -12.02 -8.78 6.31
C SER A 29 -11.43 -10.02 5.64
N GLU A 30 -12.16 -11.13 5.68
CA GLU A 30 -11.80 -12.34 4.95
C GLU A 30 -11.95 -12.19 3.43
N LYS A 31 -12.73 -11.20 2.99
CA LYS A 31 -13.00 -10.94 1.56
C LYS A 31 -12.00 -9.96 0.93
N PHE A 32 -11.22 -9.25 1.74
CA PHE A 32 -10.34 -8.19 1.26
C PHE A 32 -8.94 -8.76 1.00
N SER A 33 -8.59 -8.89 -0.28
CA SER A 33 -7.34 -9.52 -0.71
C SER A 33 -6.17 -8.53 -0.76
N TYR A 34 -4.96 -9.04 -0.94
CA TYR A 34 -3.79 -8.20 -1.18
C TYR A 34 -3.91 -7.40 -2.49
N LYS A 35 -4.64 -7.89 -3.49
CA LYS A 35 -4.90 -7.16 -4.75
C LYS A 35 -5.78 -5.96 -4.51
N ASP A 36 -6.83 -6.13 -3.71
CA ASP A 36 -7.72 -5.03 -3.30
C ASP A 36 -6.94 -3.97 -2.53
N LEU A 37 -6.00 -4.39 -1.67
CA LEU A 37 -5.13 -3.48 -0.94
C LEU A 37 -4.29 -2.64 -1.90
N ILE A 38 -3.62 -3.28 -2.86
CA ILE A 38 -2.80 -2.59 -3.86
C ILE A 38 -3.64 -1.62 -4.68
N GLU A 39 -4.78 -2.07 -5.21
CA GLU A 39 -5.64 -1.25 -6.05
C GLU A 39 -6.14 -0.02 -5.30
N ASN A 40 -6.72 -0.21 -4.12
CA ASN A 40 -7.28 0.89 -3.34
C ASN A 40 -6.18 1.88 -2.90
N VAL A 41 -5.04 1.40 -2.39
CA VAL A 41 -3.95 2.29 -1.96
C VAL A 41 -3.36 3.03 -3.17
N SER A 42 -3.18 2.35 -4.30
CA SER A 42 -2.68 2.95 -5.54
C SER A 42 -3.56 4.12 -6.00
N THR A 43 -4.89 3.95 -5.98
CA THR A 43 -5.81 5.03 -6.37
C THR A 43 -5.74 6.27 -5.49
N ILE A 44 -5.22 6.14 -4.26
CA ILE A 44 -5.14 7.23 -3.29
C ILE A 44 -3.84 8.03 -3.48
N VAL A 45 -2.73 7.32 -3.69
CA VAL A 45 -1.37 7.89 -3.54
C VAL A 45 -0.60 8.02 -4.85
N LEU A 46 -0.94 7.25 -5.88
CA LEU A 46 -0.29 7.36 -7.18
C LEU A 46 -0.82 8.56 -7.98
N PRO A 47 0.02 9.13 -8.85
CA PRO A 47 1.42 8.76 -9.12
C PRO A 47 2.43 9.33 -8.10
N ASN A 48 1.98 10.12 -7.12
CA ASN A 48 2.85 11.01 -6.35
C ASN A 48 3.70 10.29 -5.29
N GLU A 49 3.18 9.24 -4.66
CA GLU A 49 3.82 8.57 -3.52
C GLU A 49 3.82 7.04 -3.68
N PRO A 50 4.53 6.49 -4.68
CA PRO A 50 4.58 5.04 -4.93
C PRO A 50 5.20 4.25 -3.77
N LEU A 51 6.08 4.89 -2.99
CA LEU A 51 6.67 4.30 -1.80
C LEU A 51 5.61 3.89 -0.76
N ILE A 52 4.44 4.54 -0.72
CA ILE A 52 3.36 4.14 0.17
C ILE A 52 2.78 2.79 -0.25
N VAL A 53 2.61 2.56 -1.56
CA VAL A 53 2.12 1.28 -2.09
C VAL A 53 3.13 0.16 -1.79
N VAL A 54 4.42 0.42 -1.97
CA VAL A 54 5.47 -0.57 -1.68
C VAL A 54 5.60 -0.81 -0.17
N GLY A 55 5.68 0.25 0.61
CA GLY A 55 5.93 0.20 2.05
C GLY A 55 4.80 -0.41 2.86
N MET A 56 3.58 -0.48 2.30
CA MET A 56 2.48 -1.19 2.95
C MET A 56 2.74 -2.70 3.08
N SER A 57 3.61 -3.29 2.24
CA SER A 57 4.03 -4.70 2.34
C SER A 57 4.66 -5.03 3.70
N LEU A 58 5.31 -4.05 4.36
CA LEU A 58 5.86 -4.22 5.72
C LEU A 58 4.79 -4.56 6.75
N TYR A 59 3.55 -4.16 6.48
CA TYR A 59 2.39 -4.36 7.35
C TYR A 59 1.41 -5.40 6.82
N ALA A 60 1.70 -6.04 5.69
CA ALA A 60 0.85 -7.09 5.13
C ALA A 60 1.03 -8.44 5.87
N LYS A 61 0.09 -9.37 5.68
CA LYS A 61 0.22 -10.75 6.18
C LYS A 61 1.44 -11.40 5.52
N ASN A 62 2.19 -12.22 6.26
CA ASN A 62 3.46 -12.77 5.76
C ASN A 62 3.33 -13.45 4.39
N ASP A 63 2.27 -14.22 4.18
CA ASP A 63 2.02 -14.97 2.94
C ASP A 63 1.71 -14.09 1.71
N ASP A 64 1.45 -12.80 1.92
CA ASP A 64 1.11 -11.86 0.86
C ASP A 64 2.20 -10.83 0.59
N LYS A 65 3.24 -10.74 1.43
CA LYS A 65 4.30 -9.73 1.30
C LYS A 65 5.00 -9.81 -0.06
N GLU A 66 5.45 -11.01 -0.42
CA GLU A 66 6.13 -11.26 -1.71
C GLU A 66 5.17 -11.00 -2.88
N LYS A 67 3.91 -11.46 -2.78
CA LYS A 67 2.90 -11.23 -3.82
C LYS A 67 2.64 -9.74 -4.05
N ILE A 68 2.62 -8.94 -2.98
CA ILE A 68 2.45 -7.49 -3.09
C ILE A 68 3.64 -6.87 -3.83
N LEU A 69 4.86 -7.26 -3.48
CA LEU A 69 6.07 -6.75 -4.15
C LEU A 69 6.09 -7.15 -5.64
N GLU A 70 5.77 -8.40 -5.96
CA GLU A 70 5.67 -8.88 -7.34
C GLU A 70 4.64 -8.07 -8.15
N GLU A 71 3.45 -7.82 -7.59
CA GLU A 71 2.43 -7.01 -8.27
C GLU A 71 2.86 -5.55 -8.42
N CYS A 72 3.60 -4.98 -7.46
CA CYS A 72 4.15 -3.63 -7.60
C CYS A 72 5.14 -3.55 -8.77
N VAL A 73 5.96 -4.58 -8.99
CA VAL A 73 6.87 -4.67 -10.15
C VAL A 73 6.08 -4.82 -11.45
N LYS A 74 5.07 -5.71 -11.50
CA LYS A 74 4.23 -5.91 -12.69
C LYS A 74 3.46 -4.66 -13.11
N LYS A 75 3.07 -3.83 -12.14
CA LYS A 75 2.35 -2.57 -12.36
C LYS A 75 3.28 -1.36 -12.54
N GLU A 76 4.60 -1.58 -12.64
CA GLU A 76 5.61 -0.53 -12.82
C GLU A 76 5.57 0.54 -11.71
N ILE A 77 5.16 0.15 -10.50
CA ILE A 77 5.18 1.01 -9.30
C ILE A 77 6.60 1.07 -8.72
N LEU A 78 7.33 -0.05 -8.83
CA LEU A 78 8.77 -0.14 -8.63
C LEU A 78 9.41 -0.13 -10.02
N GLU A 79 10.19 0.91 -10.31
CA GLU A 79 11.06 0.90 -11.49
C GLU A 79 12.15 -0.17 -11.31
N LYS A 80 12.47 -0.88 -12.40
CA LYS A 80 13.45 -1.98 -12.44
C LYS A 80 14.89 -1.48 -12.40
#